data_AF-A0A813G232-F1
#
_entry.id   AF-A0A813G232-F1
#
_cell.length_a   1.000
_cell.length_b   1.000
_cell.length_c   1.000
_cell.angle_alpha   90.00
_cell.angle_beta   90.00
_cell.angle_gamma   90.00
#
_symmetry.space_group_name_H-M   'P 1'
#
loop_
_entity.id
_entity.type
_entity.pdbx_description
1 polymer ?
#
loop_
_entity_poly.entity_id
_entity_poly.type
_entity_poly.pdbx_seq_one_letter_code
_entity_poly.pdbx_strand_id
1 'polypeptide(L)'
;VLQHFGRQLQRNAPTSSSRGAQAERIGTFISHDWGSRGSLKFMSLLLIFNSRAAAVIAVIISAVVAFMEAYVIPCKRSTHLIGVGGQVYVTQKGGLSTWSGLVAYLIILCFWQRILSLCGRSASVFLDKLCIDQKNEEQKERAILGLAGFLDISDRLVILWSPSYFERLWCTYELACWLRLSRMKDTTVMPIHLAPVIFAITLVMWGAILFFNFGGSDADYLSRVAAAFATVLTSAAGVILPTHISRHLAHSLKMLPQQLESFSIREANCFCCSHDHVHPETKKQLPCDRRLIYEMLLQWQQDFIGSGESVATFEAFDFRIRQKLKPWILRNLGGAQAPFRLMLATISVPFLCATMDFIPAMIQLGGVPAFRLGLDAALQCFVLGPCMAKVIMEISAAGVDCKDHVGCDLLLTLLKSTATILVLIVIWASIYVPRTLLEHVGWQLASGAVLVVSTIAIFCGCCRKAVRGSA
;
A
#
# COMPACT_ATOMS: atom_id res chain seq x y z
N VAL A 1 5.40 8.22 -15.89
CA VAL A 1 4.60 6.98 -15.64
C VAL A 1 3.17 7.27 -15.19
N LEU A 2 2.97 7.93 -14.03
CA LEU A 2 1.65 8.17 -13.46
C LEU A 2 0.77 9.15 -14.28
N GLN A 3 1.37 10.17 -14.90
CA GLN A 3 0.65 11.11 -15.77
C GLN A 3 -0.04 10.44 -16.97
N HIS A 4 0.35 9.21 -17.34
CA HIS A 4 -0.28 8.45 -18.44
C HIS A 4 -0.92 7.16 -17.96
N PHE A 5 -1.41 7.14 -16.71
CA PHE A 5 -2.15 6.02 -16.13
C PHE A 5 -1.45 4.67 -16.25
N GLY A 6 -0.11 4.68 -16.18
CA GLY A 6 0.67 3.45 -16.28
C GLY A 6 0.57 2.73 -17.63
N ARG A 7 0.09 3.36 -18.71
CA ARG A 7 0.11 2.77 -20.07
C ARG A 7 1.48 2.18 -20.41
N GLN A 8 2.53 2.87 -19.99
CA GLN A 8 3.92 2.47 -20.20
C GLN A 8 4.39 1.24 -19.39
N LEU A 9 3.64 0.85 -18.36
CA LEU A 9 3.91 -0.36 -17.57
C LEU A 9 3.25 -1.61 -18.16
N GLN A 10 2.42 -1.46 -19.21
CA GLN A 10 1.84 -2.60 -19.91
C GLN A 10 2.93 -3.34 -20.69
N ARG A 11 2.80 -4.67 -20.78
CA ARG A 11 3.79 -5.54 -21.44
C ARG A 11 4.05 -5.09 -22.89
N ASN A 12 2.98 -4.80 -23.63
CA ASN A 12 3.02 -4.46 -25.06
C ASN A 12 3.02 -2.95 -25.33
N ALA A 13 3.25 -2.11 -24.32
CA ALA A 13 3.28 -0.66 -24.52
C ALA A 13 4.41 -0.27 -25.50
N PRO A 14 4.15 0.62 -26.47
CA PRO A 14 5.17 1.08 -27.39
C PRO A 14 6.28 1.80 -26.62
N THR A 15 7.51 1.37 -26.88
CA THR A 15 8.71 1.93 -26.26
C THR A 15 9.04 3.25 -26.96
N SER A 16 8.75 4.38 -26.31
CA SER A 16 9.13 5.70 -26.80
C SER A 16 10.24 6.28 -25.92
N SER A 17 11.43 6.49 -26.48
CA SER A 17 12.56 7.15 -25.81
C SER A 17 12.40 8.68 -25.69
N SER A 18 11.35 9.25 -26.30
CA SER A 18 11.13 10.71 -26.44
C SER A 18 10.87 11.49 -25.13
N ARG A 19 11.11 10.89 -23.96
CA ARG A 19 10.83 11.50 -22.65
C ARG A 19 11.98 11.38 -21.66
N GLY A 20 13.13 10.84 -22.06
CA GLY A 20 14.35 10.95 -21.28
C GLY A 20 14.86 12.38 -21.33
N ALA A 21 15.06 13.01 -20.18
CA ALA A 21 15.83 14.24 -20.05
C ALA A 21 17.17 13.88 -19.41
N GLN A 22 18.26 14.52 -19.84
CA GLN A 22 19.53 14.41 -19.15
C GLN A 22 19.35 14.96 -17.73
N ALA A 23 19.74 14.17 -16.73
CA ALA A 23 19.51 14.49 -15.33
C ALA A 23 20.82 14.33 -14.55
N GLU A 24 21.22 15.37 -13.84
CA GLU A 24 22.32 15.32 -12.87
C GLU A 24 21.93 14.53 -11.61
N ARG A 25 20.63 14.41 -11.34
CA ARG A 25 20.08 13.73 -10.17
C ARG A 25 18.73 13.10 -10.48
N ILE A 26 18.51 11.88 -9.99
CA ILE A 26 17.27 11.13 -10.17
C ILE A 26 16.56 11.00 -8.81
N GLY A 27 15.30 11.43 -8.70
CA GLY A 27 14.58 11.38 -7.43
C GLY A 27 14.19 9.96 -7.01
N THR A 28 13.92 9.04 -7.94
CA THR A 28 13.58 7.65 -7.61
C THR A 28 13.95 6.70 -8.75
N PHE A 29 14.69 5.65 -8.44
CA PHE A 29 14.87 4.52 -9.33
C PHE A 29 13.77 3.47 -9.06
N ILE A 30 13.03 3.07 -10.10
CA ILE A 30 12.01 2.00 -9.97
C ILE A 30 12.58 0.71 -10.54
N SER A 31 12.89 -0.23 -9.64
CA SER A 31 13.26 -1.60 -10.00
C SER A 31 12.01 -2.49 -10.01
N HIS A 32 11.82 -3.24 -11.09
CA HIS A 32 10.61 -4.04 -11.25
C HIS A 32 10.79 -5.18 -12.27
N ASP A 33 10.02 -6.27 -12.08
CA ASP A 33 9.92 -7.33 -13.07
C ASP A 33 9.01 -6.90 -14.24
N TRP A 34 9.52 -6.89 -15.48
CA TRP A 34 8.71 -6.61 -16.68
C TRP A 34 7.54 -7.59 -16.91
N GLY A 35 7.69 -8.86 -16.51
CA GLY A 35 6.69 -9.91 -16.75
C GLY A 35 5.41 -9.72 -15.95
N SER A 36 5.50 -9.11 -14.76
CA SER A 36 4.34 -8.87 -13.90
C SER A 36 3.36 -7.83 -14.45
N ARG A 37 2.08 -7.95 -14.03
CA ARG A 37 0.95 -7.16 -14.55
C ARG A 37 1.16 -5.65 -14.34
N GLY A 38 1.07 -4.89 -15.43
CA GLY A 38 1.26 -3.43 -15.42
C GLY A 38 0.27 -2.65 -14.55
N SER A 39 -0.98 -3.12 -14.44
CA SER A 39 -2.00 -2.50 -13.58
C SER A 39 -1.65 -2.57 -12.10
N LEU A 40 -1.10 -3.69 -11.64
CA LEU A 40 -0.65 -3.87 -10.25
C LEU A 40 0.51 -2.95 -9.89
N LYS A 41 1.47 -2.80 -10.82
CA LYS A 41 2.56 -1.83 -10.70
C LYS A 41 2.02 -0.41 -10.63
N PHE A 42 1.09 -0.06 -11.53
CA PHE A 42 0.48 1.27 -11.55
C PHE A 42 -0.24 1.59 -10.23
N MET A 43 -1.06 0.67 -9.73
CA MET A 43 -1.74 0.82 -8.43
C MET A 43 -0.73 0.99 -7.28
N SER A 44 0.36 0.24 -7.29
CA SER A 44 1.45 0.36 -6.31
C SER A 44 2.10 1.74 -6.34
N LEU A 45 2.34 2.28 -7.55
CA LEU A 45 2.89 3.62 -7.71
C LEU A 45 1.91 4.72 -7.30
N LEU A 46 0.60 4.55 -7.51
CA LEU A 46 -0.41 5.49 -6.98
C LEU A 46 -0.33 5.57 -5.45
N LEU A 47 -0.19 4.42 -4.78
CA LEU A 47 -0.03 4.39 -3.34
C LEU A 47 1.27 5.04 -2.88
N ILE A 48 2.40 4.77 -3.54
CA ILE A 48 3.70 5.32 -3.14
C ILE A 48 3.77 6.84 -3.34
N PHE A 49 3.29 7.35 -4.47
CA PHE A 49 3.52 8.73 -4.88
C PHE A 49 2.35 9.68 -4.63
N ASN A 50 1.09 9.20 -4.60
CA ASN A 50 -0.08 10.08 -4.58
C ASN A 50 -0.93 9.96 -3.30
N SER A 51 -0.92 8.81 -2.60
CA SER A 51 -1.82 8.58 -1.44
C SER A 51 -1.70 9.62 -0.34
N ARG A 52 -0.49 10.04 0.03
CA ARG A 52 -0.26 11.03 1.10
C ARG A 52 -0.85 12.40 0.76
N ALA A 53 -0.63 12.86 -0.48
CA ALA A 53 -1.21 14.12 -0.93
C ALA A 53 -2.74 14.01 -1.01
N ALA A 54 -3.25 12.87 -1.50
CA ALA A 54 -4.68 12.62 -1.58
C ALA A 54 -5.34 12.67 -0.19
N ALA A 55 -4.74 12.04 0.81
CA ALA A 55 -5.20 12.07 2.19
C ALA A 55 -5.27 13.50 2.74
N VAL A 56 -4.16 14.23 2.66
CA VAL A 56 -4.04 15.57 3.24
C VAL A 56 -5.03 16.53 2.59
N ILE A 57 -5.09 16.55 1.25
CA ILE A 57 -5.98 17.46 0.53
C ILE A 57 -7.46 17.09 0.73
N ALA A 58 -7.80 15.80 0.77
CA ALA A 58 -9.16 15.36 1.06
C ALA A 58 -9.62 15.84 2.44
N VAL A 59 -8.80 15.65 3.48
CA VAL A 59 -9.13 16.09 4.84
C VAL A 59 -9.25 17.61 4.93
N ILE A 60 -8.36 18.37 4.28
CA ILE A 60 -8.44 19.83 4.24
C ILE A 60 -9.75 20.28 3.57
N ILE A 61 -10.08 19.71 2.40
CA ILE A 61 -11.31 20.06 1.67
C ILE A 61 -12.54 19.71 2.51
N SER A 62 -12.58 18.51 3.12
CA SER A 62 -13.67 18.12 4.02
C SER A 62 -13.81 19.07 5.20
N ALA A 63 -12.71 19.49 5.82
CA ALA A 63 -12.75 20.43 6.95
C ALA A 63 -13.28 21.82 6.53
N VAL A 64 -12.84 22.33 5.37
CA VAL A 64 -13.33 23.59 4.81
C VAL A 64 -14.81 23.51 4.49
N VAL A 65 -15.26 22.43 3.84
CA VAL A 65 -16.67 22.21 3.54
C VAL A 65 -17.51 22.08 4.81
N ALA A 66 -17.02 21.38 5.83
CA ALA A 66 -17.72 21.26 7.12
C ALA A 66 -17.87 22.61 7.82
N PHE A 67 -16.83 23.45 7.77
CA PHE A 67 -16.88 24.81 8.29
C PHE A 67 -17.89 25.67 7.52
N MET A 68 -17.89 25.57 6.18
CA MET A 68 -18.87 26.27 5.35
C MET A 68 -20.30 25.78 5.62
N GLU A 69 -20.53 24.48 5.77
CA GLU A 69 -21.82 23.89 6.16
C GLU A 69 -22.25 24.37 7.55
N ALA A 70 -21.33 24.62 8.48
CA ALA A 70 -21.64 25.07 9.83
C ALA A 70 -22.07 26.55 9.90
N TYR A 71 -21.44 27.43 9.09
CA TYR A 71 -21.57 28.89 9.27
C TYR A 71 -22.06 29.67 8.06
N VAL A 72 -21.88 29.15 6.84
CA VAL A 72 -22.04 29.96 5.61
C VAL A 72 -23.16 29.44 4.73
N ILE A 73 -23.20 28.12 4.48
CA ILE A 73 -24.10 27.51 3.51
C ILE A 73 -25.42 27.15 4.23
N PRO A 74 -26.56 27.70 3.78
CA PRO A 74 -27.87 27.24 4.23
C PRO A 74 -28.18 25.90 3.55
N CYS A 75 -27.54 24.81 3.99
CA CYS A 75 -27.85 23.45 3.55
C CYS A 75 -28.84 22.78 4.52
N LYS A 76 -29.73 21.93 3.97
CA LYS A 76 -30.60 21.09 4.80
C LYS A 76 -29.72 20.07 5.52
N ARG A 77 -29.49 20.29 6.82
CA ARG A 77 -28.78 19.34 7.67
C ARG A 77 -29.74 18.25 8.12
N SER A 78 -29.25 17.02 8.14
CA SER A 78 -30.05 15.89 8.63
C SER A 78 -30.07 15.90 10.16
N THR A 79 -31.25 15.66 10.73
CA THR A 79 -31.40 15.51 12.18
C THR A 79 -30.98 14.11 12.58
N HIS A 80 -30.03 14.01 13.50
CA HIS A 80 -29.51 12.74 14.01
C HIS A 80 -29.67 12.66 15.53
N LEU A 81 -29.98 11.46 16.00
CA LEU A 81 -29.93 11.11 17.42
C LEU A 81 -28.56 10.53 17.73
N ILE A 82 -27.85 11.13 18.68
CA ILE A 82 -26.54 10.65 19.11
C ILE A 82 -26.57 10.31 20.60
N GLY A 83 -26.25 9.07 20.93
CA GLY A 83 -26.04 8.63 22.32
C GLY A 83 -24.63 8.97 22.79
N VAL A 84 -24.51 9.79 23.84
CA VAL A 84 -23.24 10.14 24.47
C VAL A 84 -23.39 10.10 25.99
N GLY A 85 -22.69 9.18 26.63
CA GLY A 85 -22.65 9.09 28.10
C GLY A 85 -24.01 8.82 28.75
N GLY A 86 -24.77 7.86 28.22
CA GLY A 86 -26.10 7.51 28.74
C GLY A 86 -27.22 8.46 28.31
N GLN A 87 -26.88 9.60 27.68
CA GLN A 87 -27.84 10.60 27.23
C GLN A 87 -27.99 10.57 25.70
N VAL A 88 -29.19 10.87 25.20
CA VAL A 88 -29.47 10.97 23.77
C VAL A 88 -29.68 12.42 23.39
N TYR A 89 -28.90 12.91 22.43
CA TYR A 89 -28.97 14.27 21.94
C TYR A 89 -29.56 14.31 20.53
N VAL A 90 -30.45 15.28 20.30
CA VAL A 90 -30.92 15.65 18.96
C VAL A 90 -29.96 16.69 18.39
N THR A 91 -29.26 16.34 17.32
CA THR A 91 -28.27 17.21 16.70
C THR A 91 -28.41 17.25 15.19
N GLN A 92 -27.79 18.25 14.58
CA GLN A 92 -27.65 18.33 13.14
C GLN A 92 -26.31 17.78 12.67
N LYS A 93 -26.32 17.09 11.53
CA LYS A 93 -25.11 16.57 10.85
C LYS A 93 -25.05 17.10 9.42
N GLY A 94 -23.84 17.44 8.97
CA GLY A 94 -23.55 17.72 7.57
C GLY A 94 -23.51 16.43 6.72
N GLY A 95 -23.29 16.58 5.43
CA GLY A 95 -23.08 15.43 4.54
C GLY A 95 -22.19 15.74 3.33
N LEU A 96 -21.98 17.01 3.01
CA LEU A 96 -21.14 17.41 1.89
C LEU A 96 -19.66 17.19 2.18
N SER A 97 -19.26 17.18 3.45
CA SER A 97 -17.83 17.04 3.83
C SER A 97 -17.28 15.66 3.50
N THR A 98 -18.06 14.59 3.75
CA THR A 98 -17.69 13.23 3.31
C THR A 98 -17.56 13.13 1.78
N TRP A 99 -18.55 13.63 1.03
CA TRP A 99 -18.55 13.54 -0.44
C TRP A 99 -17.43 14.36 -1.08
N SER A 100 -17.26 15.61 -0.65
CA SER A 100 -16.18 16.47 -1.13
C SER A 100 -14.81 15.86 -0.83
N GLY A 101 -14.65 15.24 0.35
CA GLY A 101 -13.47 14.46 0.73
C GLY A 101 -13.21 13.29 -0.21
N LEU A 102 -14.22 12.47 -0.50
CA LEU A 102 -14.08 11.36 -1.45
C LEU A 102 -13.68 11.83 -2.85
N VAL A 103 -14.39 12.84 -3.38
CA VAL A 103 -14.12 13.39 -4.72
C VAL A 103 -12.71 13.96 -4.77
N ALA A 104 -12.32 14.78 -3.78
CA ALA A 104 -10.97 15.31 -3.66
C ALA A 104 -9.93 14.19 -3.58
N TYR A 105 -10.15 13.19 -2.74
CA TYR A 105 -9.26 12.05 -2.58
C TYR A 105 -9.03 11.34 -3.92
N LEU A 106 -10.10 11.01 -4.67
CA LEU A 106 -9.98 10.34 -5.96
C LEU A 106 -9.29 11.20 -7.01
N ILE A 107 -9.62 12.49 -7.08
CA ILE A 107 -8.98 13.43 -8.02
C ILE A 107 -7.49 13.52 -7.73
N ILE A 108 -7.10 13.79 -6.49
CA ILE A 108 -5.69 13.91 -6.13
C ILE A 108 -4.99 12.56 -6.30
N LEU A 109 -5.57 11.45 -5.86
CA LEU A 109 -4.97 10.13 -6.01
C LEU A 109 -4.66 9.82 -7.48
N CYS A 110 -5.56 10.13 -8.41
CA CYS A 110 -5.37 9.83 -9.84
C CYS A 110 -4.51 10.87 -10.57
N PHE A 111 -4.61 12.15 -10.20
CA PHE A 111 -4.09 13.27 -11.00
C PHE A 111 -3.00 14.10 -10.31
N TRP A 112 -2.56 13.75 -9.09
CA TRP A 112 -1.56 14.53 -8.33
C TRP A 112 -0.31 14.89 -9.14
N GLN A 113 0.25 13.94 -9.89
CA GLN A 113 1.46 14.19 -10.70
C GLN A 113 1.21 15.11 -11.90
N ARG A 114 -0.03 15.22 -12.39
CA ARG A 114 -0.40 16.21 -13.41
C ARG A 114 -0.63 17.58 -12.77
N ILE A 115 -1.27 17.63 -11.61
CA ILE A 115 -1.48 18.87 -10.85
C ILE A 115 -0.13 19.49 -10.48
N LEU A 116 0.82 18.70 -9.98
CA LEU A 116 2.17 19.17 -9.70
C LEU A 116 2.86 19.74 -10.93
N SER A 117 2.68 19.12 -12.10
CA SER A 117 3.31 19.63 -13.34
C SER A 117 2.76 20.97 -13.77
N LEU A 118 1.49 21.28 -13.48
CA LEU A 118 0.93 22.63 -13.69
C LEU A 118 1.60 23.67 -12.78
N CYS A 119 2.09 23.24 -11.60
CA CYS A 119 2.86 24.07 -10.67
C CYS A 119 4.38 24.04 -10.94
N GLY A 120 4.82 23.57 -12.10
CA GLY A 120 6.25 23.46 -12.45
C GLY A 120 7.03 22.43 -11.63
N ARG A 121 6.35 21.52 -10.91
CA ARG A 121 6.97 20.45 -10.13
C ARG A 121 6.73 19.10 -10.77
N SER A 122 7.74 18.25 -10.84
CA SER A 122 7.57 16.87 -11.31
C SER A 122 8.45 15.95 -10.49
N ALA A 123 7.91 14.78 -10.12
CA ALA A 123 8.74 13.73 -9.55
C ALA A 123 9.66 13.17 -10.66
N SER A 124 10.97 13.34 -10.52
CA SER A 124 11.94 12.70 -11.39
C SER A 124 12.05 11.23 -11.02
N VAL A 125 11.80 10.36 -12.00
CA VAL A 125 11.75 8.92 -11.82
C VAL A 125 12.47 8.26 -12.98
N PHE A 126 13.40 7.37 -12.67
CA PHE A 126 13.99 6.47 -13.65
C PHE A 126 13.16 5.20 -13.73
N LEU A 127 12.71 4.90 -14.95
CA LEU A 127 12.09 3.63 -15.30
C LEU A 127 12.77 3.15 -16.58
N ASP A 128 13.56 2.09 -16.46
CA ASP A 128 14.33 1.44 -17.53
C ASP A 128 13.61 1.43 -18.89
N LYS A 129 12.36 0.95 -18.94
CA LYS A 129 11.56 0.82 -20.17
C LYS A 129 11.30 2.15 -20.89
N LEU A 130 11.37 3.28 -20.18
CA LEU A 130 11.14 4.63 -20.71
C LEU A 130 12.41 5.45 -20.86
N CYS A 131 13.38 5.25 -19.97
CA CYS A 131 14.60 6.03 -19.93
C CYS A 131 15.68 5.46 -20.84
N ILE A 132 15.61 4.16 -21.18
CA ILE A 132 16.52 3.50 -22.11
C ILE A 132 15.86 3.42 -23.48
N ASP A 133 16.56 3.89 -24.52
CA ASP A 133 16.09 3.74 -25.90
C ASP A 133 16.03 2.25 -26.26
N GLN A 134 14.83 1.74 -26.49
CA GLN A 134 14.60 0.32 -26.79
C GLN A 134 14.74 0.00 -28.28
N LYS A 135 14.90 1.01 -29.15
CA LYS A 135 14.97 0.87 -30.60
C LYS A 135 16.38 1.02 -31.13
N ASN A 136 17.16 1.94 -30.56
CA ASN A 136 18.55 2.13 -30.90
C ASN A 136 19.43 1.20 -30.04
N GLU A 137 19.92 0.11 -30.63
CA GLU A 137 20.73 -0.89 -29.92
C GLU A 137 22.00 -0.30 -29.29
N GLU A 138 22.67 0.65 -29.95
CA GLU A 138 23.90 1.26 -29.43
C GLU A 138 23.63 2.15 -28.21
N GLN A 139 22.54 2.93 -28.24
CA GLN A 139 22.13 3.73 -27.08
C GLN A 139 21.60 2.83 -25.95
N LYS A 140 20.89 1.76 -26.31
CA LYS A 140 20.42 0.75 -25.36
C LYS A 140 21.59 0.12 -24.62
N GLU A 141 22.60 -0.33 -25.37
CA GLU A 141 23.81 -0.92 -24.82
C GLU A 141 24.53 0.08 -23.92
N ARG A 142 24.80 1.30 -24.38
CA ARG A 142 25.42 2.35 -23.56
C ARG A 142 24.64 2.64 -22.27
N ALA A 143 23.31 2.70 -22.34
CA ALA A 143 22.47 2.96 -21.17
C ALA A 143 22.43 1.77 -20.20
N ILE A 144 22.45 0.54 -20.71
CA ILE A 144 22.55 -0.68 -19.90
C ILE A 144 23.92 -0.74 -19.19
N LEU A 145 25.01 -0.43 -19.91
CA LEU A 145 26.35 -0.33 -19.33
C LEU A 145 26.42 0.77 -18.26
N GLY A 146 25.65 1.86 -18.44
CA GLY A 146 25.54 2.97 -17.49
C GLY A 146 24.53 2.79 -16.35
N LEU A 147 23.89 1.62 -16.22
CA LEU A 147 22.78 1.42 -15.28
C LEU A 147 23.19 1.66 -13.81
N ALA A 148 24.39 1.22 -13.45
CA ALA A 148 24.96 1.49 -12.12
C ALA A 148 25.12 2.99 -11.83
N GLY A 149 25.45 3.79 -12.85
CA GLY A 149 25.54 5.25 -12.72
C GLY A 149 24.19 5.90 -12.46
N PHE A 150 23.11 5.42 -13.10
CA PHE A 150 21.76 5.91 -12.80
C PHE A 150 21.33 5.59 -11.37
N LEU A 151 21.72 4.43 -10.84
CA LEU A 151 21.49 4.07 -9.44
C LEU A 151 22.30 4.95 -8.49
N ASP A 152 23.56 5.27 -8.82
CA ASP A 152 24.42 6.13 -7.99
C ASP A 152 23.82 7.53 -7.80
N ILE A 153 23.36 8.15 -8.89
CA ILE A 153 22.74 9.49 -8.86
C ILE A 153 21.26 9.47 -8.42
N SER A 154 20.70 8.30 -8.05
CA SER A 154 19.32 8.18 -7.59
C SER A 154 19.18 8.43 -6.10
N ASP A 155 18.16 9.16 -5.64
CA ASP A 155 17.96 9.45 -4.21
C ASP A 155 17.45 8.25 -3.41
N ARG A 156 16.67 7.38 -4.04
CA ARG A 156 16.08 6.20 -3.41
C ARG A 156 15.75 5.11 -4.43
N LEU A 157 15.70 3.88 -3.96
CA LEU A 157 15.30 2.71 -4.74
C LEU A 157 13.89 2.25 -4.34
N VAL A 158 12.98 2.16 -5.30
CA VAL A 158 11.65 1.56 -5.13
C VAL A 158 11.63 0.22 -5.84
N ILE A 159 11.47 -0.86 -5.08
CA ILE A 159 11.34 -2.22 -5.57
C ILE A 159 9.85 -2.59 -5.64
N LEU A 160 9.33 -2.78 -6.84
CA LEU A 160 7.99 -3.33 -7.05
C LEU A 160 8.09 -4.86 -7.08
N TRP A 161 7.99 -5.46 -5.88
CA TRP A 161 8.23 -6.88 -5.70
C TRP A 161 7.06 -7.73 -6.23
N SER A 162 7.40 -8.67 -7.11
CA SER A 162 6.57 -9.80 -7.55
C SER A 162 7.24 -11.11 -7.14
N PRO A 163 6.53 -12.25 -7.14
CA PRO A 163 7.15 -13.55 -6.92
C PRO A 163 8.37 -13.83 -7.81
N SER A 164 8.33 -13.40 -9.06
CA SER A 164 9.43 -13.53 -10.04
C SER A 164 10.60 -12.54 -9.85
N TYR A 165 10.52 -11.57 -8.94
CA TYR A 165 11.48 -10.46 -8.88
C TYR A 165 12.92 -10.94 -8.62
N PHE A 166 13.11 -11.80 -7.61
CA PHE A 166 14.43 -12.33 -7.26
C PHE A 166 14.94 -13.41 -8.23
N GLU A 167 14.08 -13.88 -9.13
CA GLU A 167 14.44 -14.82 -10.17
C GLU A 167 14.99 -14.12 -11.41
N ARG A 168 14.97 -12.78 -11.48
CA ARG A 168 15.40 -12.05 -12.68
C ARG A 168 16.76 -11.42 -12.53
N LEU A 169 17.66 -11.77 -13.44
CA LEU A 169 19.06 -11.35 -13.40
C LEU A 169 19.26 -9.82 -13.38
N TRP A 170 18.51 -9.06 -14.20
CA TRP A 170 18.62 -7.60 -14.20
C TRP A 170 18.12 -6.96 -12.90
N CYS A 171 17.00 -7.46 -12.34
CA CYS A 171 16.48 -6.96 -11.07
C CYS A 171 17.45 -7.23 -9.91
N THR A 172 18.09 -8.40 -9.90
CA THR A 172 19.07 -8.75 -8.87
C THR A 172 20.36 -7.98 -9.03
N TYR A 173 20.77 -7.67 -10.26
CA TYR A 173 21.88 -6.76 -10.56
C TYR A 173 21.63 -5.33 -10.05
N GLU A 174 20.46 -4.75 -10.30
CA GLU A 174 20.09 -3.42 -9.77
C GLU A 174 20.16 -3.37 -8.24
N LEU A 175 19.71 -4.45 -7.60
CA LEU A 175 19.80 -4.60 -6.16
C LEU A 175 21.25 -4.78 -5.68
N ALA A 176 22.09 -5.47 -6.45
CA ALA A 176 23.52 -5.59 -6.18
C ALA A 176 24.24 -4.24 -6.22
N CYS A 177 23.99 -3.44 -7.27
CA CYS A 177 24.46 -2.06 -7.37
C CYS A 177 24.08 -1.27 -6.11
N TRP A 178 22.80 -1.31 -5.74
CA TRP A 178 22.29 -0.52 -4.62
C TRP A 178 22.88 -0.95 -3.26
N LEU A 179 23.07 -2.25 -3.07
CA LEU A 179 23.74 -2.81 -1.90
C LEU A 179 25.22 -2.42 -1.83
N ARG A 180 25.92 -2.34 -2.98
CA ARG A 180 27.31 -1.86 -3.04
C ARG A 180 27.43 -0.43 -2.54
N LEU A 181 26.47 0.43 -2.90
CA LEU A 181 26.41 1.83 -2.44
C LEU A 181 26.05 1.95 -0.94
N SER A 182 25.74 0.86 -0.25
CA SER A 182 25.35 0.84 1.17
C SER A 182 24.09 1.67 1.49
N ARG A 183 23.19 1.86 0.51
CA ARG A 183 22.00 2.73 0.61
C ARG A 183 20.71 1.99 0.98
N MET A 184 20.84 0.92 1.76
CA MET A 184 19.71 0.07 2.17
C MET A 184 18.60 0.80 2.92
N LYS A 185 18.94 1.89 3.62
CA LYS A 185 17.96 2.72 4.35
C LYS A 185 17.04 3.51 3.40
N ASP A 186 17.49 3.75 2.17
CA ASP A 186 16.77 4.49 1.14
C ASP A 186 16.03 3.54 0.17
N THR A 187 15.81 2.30 0.58
CA THR A 187 15.06 1.30 -0.18
C THR A 187 13.62 1.23 0.31
N THR A 188 12.66 1.26 -0.62
CA THR A 188 11.25 0.94 -0.36
C THR A 188 10.88 -0.29 -1.16
N VAL A 189 10.42 -1.34 -0.49
CA VAL A 189 9.88 -2.53 -1.17
C VAL A 189 8.37 -2.51 -1.08
N MET A 190 7.70 -2.70 -2.21
CA MET A 190 6.25 -2.68 -2.33
C MET A 190 5.78 -3.94 -3.07
N PRO A 191 5.17 -4.91 -2.38
CA PRO A 191 4.53 -6.05 -3.03
C PRO A 191 3.43 -5.55 -3.97
N ILE A 192 3.48 -5.98 -5.24
CA ILE A 192 2.51 -5.49 -6.25
C ILE A 192 1.06 -5.89 -5.95
N HIS A 193 0.85 -6.95 -5.16
CA HIS A 193 -0.47 -7.41 -4.72
C HIS A 193 -0.98 -6.67 -3.47
N LEU A 194 -0.14 -5.89 -2.78
CA LEU A 194 -0.56 -5.11 -1.62
C LEU A 194 -1.50 -3.96 -2.00
N ALA A 195 -1.24 -3.32 -3.15
CA ALA A 195 -2.04 -2.17 -3.55
C ALA A 195 -3.52 -2.49 -3.79
N PRO A 196 -3.89 -3.55 -4.53
CA PRO A 196 -5.28 -3.97 -4.65
C PRO A 196 -5.97 -4.26 -3.31
N VAL A 197 -5.28 -4.87 -2.35
CA VAL A 197 -5.83 -5.10 -1.00
C VAL A 197 -6.19 -3.78 -0.34
N ILE A 198 -5.25 -2.83 -0.30
CA ILE A 198 -5.45 -1.52 0.32
C ILE A 198 -6.59 -0.76 -0.37
N PHE A 199 -6.66 -0.78 -1.70
CA PHE A 199 -7.73 -0.13 -2.44
C PHE A 199 -9.10 -0.79 -2.21
N ALA A 200 -9.16 -2.13 -2.16
CA ALA A 200 -10.41 -2.84 -1.87
C ALA A 200 -10.93 -2.49 -0.47
N ILE A 201 -10.06 -2.49 0.55
CA ILE A 201 -10.44 -2.07 1.91
C ILE A 201 -10.91 -0.62 1.91
N THR A 202 -10.15 0.28 1.29
CA THR A 202 -10.49 1.72 1.22
C THR A 202 -11.84 1.94 0.53
N LEU A 203 -12.13 1.22 -0.55
CA LEU A 203 -13.41 1.31 -1.27
C LEU A 203 -14.57 0.82 -0.40
N VAL A 204 -14.41 -0.30 0.30
CA VAL A 204 -15.42 -0.84 1.23
C VAL A 204 -15.68 0.14 2.36
N MET A 205 -14.64 0.77 2.91
CA MET A 205 -14.79 1.79 3.96
C MET A 205 -15.57 3.02 3.47
N TRP A 206 -15.23 3.55 2.30
CA TRP A 206 -16.00 4.65 1.69
C TRP A 206 -17.45 4.27 1.44
N GLY A 207 -17.69 3.08 0.86
CA GLY A 207 -19.04 2.58 0.60
C GLY A 207 -19.88 2.43 1.87
N ALA A 208 -19.31 1.83 2.92
CA ALA A 208 -19.98 1.66 4.21
C ALA A 208 -20.31 3.01 4.88
N ILE A 209 -19.37 3.95 4.87
CA ILE A 209 -19.57 5.29 5.45
C ILE A 209 -20.63 6.09 4.69
N LEU A 210 -20.58 6.09 3.35
CA LEU A 210 -21.59 6.75 2.54
C LEU A 210 -22.96 6.13 2.78
N PHE A 211 -23.05 4.80 2.78
CA PHE A 211 -24.30 4.11 3.04
C PHE A 211 -24.86 4.46 4.43
N PHE A 212 -24.01 4.49 5.47
CA PHE A 212 -24.41 4.87 6.82
C PHE A 212 -24.85 6.34 6.91
N ASN A 213 -24.13 7.25 6.23
CA ASN A 213 -24.42 8.69 6.28
C ASN A 213 -25.73 9.05 5.55
N PHE A 214 -26.07 8.35 4.46
CA PHE A 214 -27.19 8.71 3.59
C PHE A 214 -28.40 7.77 3.68
N GLY A 215 -28.23 6.55 4.21
CA GLY A 215 -29.28 5.53 4.21
C GLY A 215 -30.40 5.71 5.25
N GLY A 216 -30.36 6.73 6.12
CA GLY A 216 -31.26 6.79 7.28
C GLY A 216 -31.71 8.17 7.75
N SER A 217 -31.47 9.25 7.00
CA SER A 217 -31.67 10.62 7.50
C SER A 217 -33.12 11.05 7.68
N ASP A 218 -34.07 10.59 6.84
CA ASP A 218 -35.48 11.01 6.88
C ASP A 218 -36.48 9.83 7.02
N ALA A 219 -36.00 8.64 7.38
CA ALA A 219 -36.79 7.42 7.36
C ALA A 219 -37.45 7.09 8.72
N ASP A 220 -38.61 6.42 8.69
CA ASP A 220 -39.30 5.92 9.89
C ASP A 220 -38.47 4.86 10.64
N TYR A 221 -38.94 4.44 11.83
CA TYR A 221 -38.19 3.49 12.67
C TYR A 221 -37.85 2.19 11.92
N LEU A 222 -38.81 1.63 11.19
CA LEU A 222 -38.62 0.39 10.45
C LEU A 222 -37.54 0.57 9.36
N SER A 223 -37.58 1.67 8.62
CA SER A 223 -36.59 1.98 7.60
C SER A 223 -35.19 2.21 8.19
N ARG A 224 -35.07 2.81 9.39
CA ARG A 224 -33.78 2.95 10.08
C ARG A 224 -33.20 1.61 10.51
N VAL A 225 -34.05 0.71 11.03
CA VAL A 225 -33.64 -0.66 11.37
C VAL A 225 -33.21 -1.41 10.12
N ALA A 226 -34.00 -1.35 9.04
CA ALA A 226 -33.67 -1.97 7.76
C ALA A 226 -32.35 -1.43 7.18
N ALA A 227 -32.15 -0.11 7.22
CA ALA A 227 -30.90 0.53 6.79
C ALA A 227 -29.71 0.11 7.66
N ALA A 228 -29.86 -0.02 8.98
CA ALA A 228 -28.81 -0.54 9.84
C ALA A 228 -28.44 -1.99 9.48
N PHE A 229 -29.43 -2.86 9.31
CA PHE A 229 -29.19 -4.25 8.87
C PHE A 229 -28.53 -4.31 7.49
N ALA A 230 -29.00 -3.52 6.53
CA ALA A 230 -28.40 -3.42 5.21
C ALA A 230 -26.94 -2.92 5.30
N THR A 231 -26.65 -1.93 6.14
CA THR A 231 -25.28 -1.42 6.37
C THR A 231 -24.38 -2.54 6.85
N VAL A 232 -24.83 -3.31 7.85
CA VAL A 232 -24.08 -4.44 8.42
C VAL A 232 -23.86 -5.51 7.36
N LEU A 233 -24.89 -5.88 6.60
CA LEU A 233 -24.80 -6.90 5.56
C LEU A 233 -23.87 -6.47 4.42
N THR A 234 -23.98 -5.23 3.93
CA THR A 234 -23.12 -4.68 2.89
C THR A 234 -21.67 -4.58 3.37
N SER A 235 -21.45 -4.16 4.63
CA SER A 235 -20.10 -4.12 5.21
C SER A 235 -19.51 -5.52 5.36
N ALA A 236 -20.30 -6.49 5.81
CA ALA A 236 -19.90 -7.89 5.91
C ALA A 236 -19.56 -8.50 4.54
N ALA A 237 -20.43 -8.30 3.55
CA ALA A 237 -20.17 -8.72 2.17
C ALA A 237 -18.94 -8.01 1.59
N GLY A 238 -18.74 -6.74 1.94
CA GLY A 238 -17.58 -5.93 1.55
C GLY A 238 -16.25 -6.49 2.04
N VAL A 239 -16.21 -7.23 3.15
CA VAL A 239 -14.97 -7.85 3.68
C VAL A 239 -14.51 -9.05 2.83
N ILE A 240 -15.41 -9.68 2.07
CA ILE A 240 -15.11 -10.88 1.27
C ILE A 240 -14.03 -10.59 0.22
N LEU A 241 -14.20 -9.49 -0.54
CA LEU A 241 -13.29 -9.13 -1.62
C LEU A 241 -11.85 -8.81 -1.11
N PRO A 242 -11.64 -7.92 -0.13
CA PRO A 242 -10.34 -7.71 0.49
C PRO A 242 -9.72 -8.99 1.04
N THR A 243 -10.51 -9.86 1.69
CA THR A 243 -10.01 -11.13 2.24
C THR A 243 -9.50 -12.04 1.13
N HIS A 244 -10.29 -12.22 0.05
CA HIS A 244 -9.89 -13.01 -1.10
C HIS A 244 -8.57 -12.51 -1.73
N ILE A 245 -8.47 -11.20 -2.00
CA ILE A 245 -7.25 -10.61 -2.58
C ILE A 245 -6.07 -10.71 -1.59
N SER A 246 -6.31 -10.53 -0.30
CA SER A 246 -5.28 -10.61 0.75
C SER A 246 -4.69 -12.00 0.87
N ARG A 247 -5.46 -13.05 0.59
CA ARG A 247 -4.94 -14.42 0.55
C ARG A 247 -3.92 -14.62 -0.57
N HIS A 248 -4.15 -14.07 -1.76
CA HIS A 248 -3.16 -14.10 -2.85
C HIS A 248 -1.87 -13.35 -2.48
N LEU A 249 -2.01 -12.20 -1.79
CA LEU A 249 -0.85 -11.50 -1.24
C LEU A 249 -0.10 -12.36 -0.22
N ALA A 250 -0.82 -12.98 0.72
CA ALA A 250 -0.22 -13.82 1.75
C ALA A 250 0.50 -15.04 1.16
N HIS A 251 -0.11 -15.71 0.17
CA HIS A 251 0.52 -16.79 -0.59
C HIS A 251 1.80 -16.33 -1.27
N SER A 252 1.77 -15.16 -1.93
CA SER A 252 2.96 -14.59 -2.55
C SER A 252 4.06 -14.36 -1.51
N LEU A 253 3.74 -13.67 -0.40
CA LEU A 253 4.70 -13.32 0.65
C LEU A 253 5.26 -14.53 1.39
N LYS A 254 4.56 -15.67 1.39
CA LYS A 254 5.05 -16.92 1.99
C LYS A 254 6.25 -17.51 1.25
N MET A 255 6.38 -17.28 -0.05
CA MET A 255 7.53 -17.76 -0.84
C MET A 255 8.78 -16.91 -0.63
N LEU A 256 8.61 -15.65 -0.20
CA LEU A 256 9.69 -14.67 -0.10
C LEU A 256 10.85 -15.09 0.83
N PRO A 257 10.63 -15.62 2.06
CA PRO A 257 11.72 -16.08 2.91
C PRO A 257 12.57 -17.16 2.24
N GLN A 258 11.93 -18.16 1.63
CA GLN A 258 12.61 -19.26 0.95
C GLN A 258 13.37 -18.76 -0.28
N GLN A 259 12.75 -17.90 -1.10
CA GLN A 259 13.41 -17.30 -2.26
C GLN A 259 14.67 -16.52 -1.87
N LEU A 260 14.65 -15.81 -0.75
CA LEU A 260 15.80 -15.06 -0.25
C LEU A 260 16.86 -15.95 0.40
N GLU A 261 16.46 -17.08 0.99
CA GLU A 261 17.34 -18.06 1.63
C GLU A 261 18.12 -18.88 0.60
N SER A 262 17.43 -19.40 -0.42
CA SER A 262 18.04 -20.15 -1.52
C SER A 262 18.51 -19.24 -2.66
N PHE A 263 18.51 -17.92 -2.47
CA PHE A 263 18.89 -16.96 -3.50
C PHE A 263 20.30 -17.23 -4.01
N SER A 264 20.46 -17.35 -5.32
CA SER A 264 21.75 -17.42 -6.01
C SER A 264 21.67 -16.59 -7.28
N ILE A 265 22.58 -15.64 -7.47
CA ILE A 265 22.65 -14.89 -8.73
C ILE A 265 22.92 -15.81 -9.93
N ARG A 266 23.56 -16.97 -9.69
CA ARG A 266 23.84 -17.96 -10.73
C ARG A 266 22.57 -18.60 -11.27
N GLU A 267 21.56 -18.78 -10.43
CA GLU A 267 20.27 -19.35 -10.80
C GLU A 267 19.27 -18.31 -11.32
N ALA A 268 19.62 -17.01 -11.32
CA ALA A 268 18.71 -15.97 -11.80
C ALA A 268 18.50 -16.09 -13.32
N ASN A 269 17.26 -16.06 -13.77
CA ASN A 269 16.85 -16.15 -15.17
C ASN A 269 17.32 -14.94 -15.99
N CYS A 270 17.94 -15.21 -17.15
CA CYS A 270 18.21 -14.23 -18.21
C CYS A 270 17.27 -14.47 -19.40
N PHE A 271 16.63 -13.40 -19.91
CA PHE A 271 15.84 -13.48 -21.13
C PHE A 271 16.65 -14.02 -22.32
N CYS A 272 17.90 -13.55 -22.44
CA CYS A 272 18.88 -13.97 -23.44
C CYS A 272 19.10 -15.49 -23.45
N CYS A 273 19.44 -16.07 -22.29
CA CYS A 273 19.78 -17.49 -22.16
C CYS A 273 18.54 -18.38 -22.30
N SER A 274 17.37 -17.94 -21.84
CA SER A 274 16.12 -18.70 -21.96
C SER A 274 15.61 -18.84 -23.40
N HIS A 275 16.19 -18.10 -24.36
CA HIS A 275 15.86 -18.20 -25.78
C HIS A 275 17.10 -18.53 -26.62
N ASP A 276 18.07 -19.25 -26.05
CA ASP A 276 19.30 -19.67 -26.73
C ASP A 276 20.07 -18.52 -27.42
N HIS A 277 20.04 -17.32 -26.81
CA HIS A 277 20.63 -16.10 -27.35
C HIS A 277 20.08 -15.70 -28.73
N VAL A 278 18.82 -16.03 -29.01
CA VAL A 278 18.10 -15.63 -30.22
C VAL A 278 16.79 -14.95 -29.83
N HIS A 279 16.56 -13.75 -30.33
CA HIS A 279 15.32 -13.03 -30.03
C HIS A 279 14.11 -13.77 -30.65
N PRO A 280 13.06 -14.08 -29.88
CA PRO A 280 11.97 -14.94 -30.35
C PRO A 280 11.20 -14.36 -31.55
N GLU A 281 11.00 -13.04 -31.58
CA GLU A 281 10.27 -12.34 -32.65
C GLU A 281 11.17 -11.93 -33.83
N THR A 282 12.25 -11.17 -33.57
CA THR A 282 13.12 -10.63 -34.63
C THR A 282 14.12 -11.63 -35.21
N LYS A 283 14.30 -12.79 -34.55
CA LYS A 283 15.29 -13.83 -34.89
C LYS A 283 16.75 -13.36 -34.90
N LYS A 284 17.03 -12.15 -34.40
CA LYS A 284 18.40 -11.65 -34.27
C LYS A 284 19.12 -12.32 -33.11
N GLN A 285 20.42 -12.49 -33.24
CA GLN A 285 21.29 -12.95 -32.16
C GLN A 285 21.34 -11.89 -31.05
N LEU A 286 21.26 -12.34 -29.80
CA LEU A 286 21.30 -11.49 -28.62
C LEU A 286 22.66 -11.62 -27.92
N PRO A 287 23.25 -10.52 -27.45
CA PRO A 287 24.38 -10.61 -26.52
C PRO A 287 23.94 -11.31 -25.22
N CYS A 288 24.89 -11.95 -24.55
CA CYS A 288 24.61 -12.64 -23.30
C CYS A 288 24.62 -11.65 -22.12
N ASP A 289 23.45 -11.21 -21.66
CA ASP A 289 23.34 -10.33 -20.48
C ASP A 289 24.00 -10.95 -19.23
N ARG A 290 23.94 -12.29 -19.09
CA ARG A 290 24.59 -12.98 -17.96
C ARG A 290 26.09 -12.77 -17.95
N ARG A 291 26.72 -12.95 -19.11
CA ARG A 291 28.15 -12.73 -19.27
C ARG A 291 28.50 -11.28 -18.93
N LEU A 292 27.72 -10.33 -19.47
CA LEU A 292 27.92 -8.91 -19.23
C LEU A 292 27.83 -8.54 -17.74
N ILE A 293 26.77 -8.98 -17.06
CA ILE A 293 26.57 -8.71 -15.62
C ILE A 293 27.68 -9.35 -14.79
N TYR A 294 28.13 -10.55 -15.15
CA TYR A 294 29.22 -11.21 -14.44
C TYR A 294 30.55 -10.46 -14.61
N GLU A 295 30.85 -10.01 -15.83
CA GLU A 295 32.04 -9.19 -16.09
C GLU A 295 32.00 -7.89 -15.27
N MET A 296 30.85 -7.20 -15.20
CA MET A 296 30.69 -6.02 -14.34
C MET A 296 30.89 -6.33 -12.85
N LEU A 297 30.30 -7.42 -12.35
CA LEU A 297 30.44 -7.81 -10.94
C LEU A 297 31.89 -8.16 -10.59
N LEU A 298 32.63 -8.79 -11.51
CA LEU A 298 34.04 -9.11 -11.34
C LEU A 298 34.91 -7.84 -11.34
N GLN A 299 34.64 -6.90 -12.25
CA GLN A 299 35.34 -5.60 -12.27
C GLN A 299 35.17 -4.86 -10.94
N TRP A 300 33.95 -4.85 -10.39
CA TRP A 300 33.69 -4.19 -9.10
C TRP A 300 34.44 -4.78 -7.92
N GLN A 301 34.82 -6.05 -8.00
CA GLN A 301 35.61 -6.71 -6.98
C GLN A 301 37.08 -6.29 -7.05
N GLN A 302 37.62 -6.11 -8.27
CA GLN A 302 38.99 -5.65 -8.46
C GLN A 302 39.22 -4.27 -7.83
N ASP A 303 38.19 -3.41 -7.83
CA ASP A 303 38.22 -2.13 -7.12
C ASP A 303 38.31 -2.28 -5.58
N PHE A 304 37.91 -3.43 -5.02
CA PHE A 304 37.73 -3.64 -3.58
C PHE A 304 38.77 -4.54 -2.93
N ILE A 305 39.28 -5.53 -3.68
CA ILE A 305 40.21 -6.56 -3.21
C ILE A 305 41.25 -6.70 -4.32
N GLY A 306 42.47 -6.21 -4.10
CA GLY A 306 43.58 -6.42 -5.03
C GLY A 306 43.65 -7.89 -5.44
N SER A 307 43.46 -8.14 -6.74
CA SER A 307 43.63 -9.39 -7.51
C SER A 307 43.83 -10.68 -6.70
N GLY A 308 42.79 -11.51 -6.53
CA GLY A 308 42.97 -12.82 -5.89
C GLY A 308 41.95 -13.92 -6.17
N GLU A 309 40.63 -13.68 -6.10
CA GLU A 309 39.68 -14.80 -6.12
C GLU A 309 38.29 -14.41 -6.66
N SER A 310 37.98 -14.82 -7.89
CA SER A 310 36.73 -14.49 -8.59
C SER A 310 35.50 -15.27 -8.06
N VAL A 311 35.70 -16.49 -7.55
CA VAL A 311 34.64 -17.36 -7.00
C VAL A 311 34.01 -16.76 -5.75
N ALA A 312 34.82 -16.06 -4.94
CA ALA A 312 34.37 -15.36 -3.74
C ALA A 312 33.37 -14.22 -4.03
N THR A 313 33.32 -13.66 -5.25
CA THR A 313 32.47 -12.50 -5.58
C THR A 313 30.99 -12.81 -5.56
N PHE A 314 30.59 -13.85 -6.29
CA PHE A 314 29.19 -14.23 -6.41
C PHE A 314 28.69 -14.78 -5.08
N GLU A 315 29.52 -15.55 -4.38
CA GLU A 315 29.22 -16.04 -3.04
C GLU A 315 29.11 -14.91 -2.03
N ALA A 316 29.99 -13.89 -2.09
CA ALA A 316 29.89 -12.71 -1.23
C ALA A 316 28.63 -11.89 -1.52
N PHE A 317 28.21 -11.78 -2.79
CA PHE A 317 26.95 -11.13 -3.15
C PHE A 317 25.74 -11.92 -2.62
N ASP A 318 25.67 -13.22 -2.92
CA ASP A 318 24.62 -14.10 -2.44
C ASP A 318 24.55 -14.10 -0.91
N PHE A 319 25.71 -14.13 -0.24
CA PHE A 319 25.83 -13.99 1.20
C PHE A 319 25.27 -12.66 1.70
N ARG A 320 25.58 -11.52 1.05
CA ARG A 320 25.00 -10.21 1.41
C ARG A 320 23.47 -10.21 1.26
N ILE A 321 22.93 -10.84 0.22
CA ILE A 321 21.48 -10.99 0.05
C ILE A 321 20.89 -11.82 1.18
N ARG A 322 21.43 -13.02 1.43
CA ARG A 322 20.93 -13.95 2.45
C ARG A 322 21.09 -13.42 3.88
N GLN A 323 22.15 -12.70 4.18
CA GLN A 323 22.48 -12.28 5.55
C GLN A 323 22.08 -10.83 5.88
N LYS A 324 22.17 -9.90 4.92
CA LYS A 324 21.83 -8.49 5.16
C LYS A 324 20.46 -8.14 4.62
N LEU A 325 20.18 -8.49 3.36
CA LEU A 325 18.92 -8.13 2.71
C LEU A 325 17.74 -8.92 3.27
N LYS A 326 17.85 -10.25 3.42
CA LYS A 326 16.76 -11.10 3.91
C LYS A 326 16.19 -10.62 5.25
N PRO A 327 16.99 -10.44 6.34
CA PRO A 327 16.43 -9.95 7.59
C PRO A 327 15.86 -8.53 7.48
N TRP A 328 16.40 -7.69 6.59
CA TRP A 328 15.85 -6.36 6.36
C TRP A 328 14.50 -6.42 5.64
N ILE A 329 14.38 -7.19 4.55
CA ILE A 329 13.12 -7.37 3.82
C ILE A 329 12.07 -8.03 4.71
N LEU A 330 12.41 -9.10 5.41
CA LEU A 330 11.46 -9.81 6.28
C LEU A 330 11.00 -8.96 7.45
N ARG A 331 11.83 -8.03 7.96
CA ARG A 331 11.39 -7.05 8.97
C ARG A 331 10.43 -6.00 8.40
N ASN A 332 10.61 -5.59 7.14
CA ASN A 332 9.82 -4.53 6.51
C ASN A 332 8.58 -5.04 5.76
N LEU A 333 8.54 -6.32 5.36
CA LEU A 333 7.47 -6.95 4.56
C LEU A 333 6.91 -8.23 5.17
N GLY A 334 7.65 -8.89 6.07
CA GLY A 334 7.27 -10.21 6.59
C GLY A 334 5.96 -10.17 7.38
N GLY A 335 5.09 -11.15 7.13
CA GLY A 335 3.80 -11.27 7.80
C GLY A 335 2.72 -10.31 7.29
N ALA A 336 2.67 -10.08 5.96
CA ALA A 336 1.65 -9.24 5.32
C ALA A 336 1.52 -7.85 5.99
N GLN A 337 2.67 -7.20 6.25
CA GLN A 337 2.68 -5.88 6.86
C GLN A 337 2.59 -4.82 5.78
N ALA A 338 1.47 -4.10 5.73
CA ALA A 338 1.45 -2.82 5.03
C ALA A 338 2.09 -1.76 5.94
N PRO A 339 2.92 -0.84 5.40
CA PRO A 339 3.41 0.30 6.14
C PRO A 339 2.25 1.07 6.78
N PHE A 340 2.30 1.30 8.10
CA PHE A 340 1.25 2.02 8.84
C PHE A 340 0.91 3.38 8.20
N ARG A 341 1.92 4.07 7.67
CA ARG A 341 1.74 5.34 6.95
C ARG A 341 0.84 5.21 5.72
N LEU A 342 0.91 4.10 4.98
CA LEU A 342 0.02 3.85 3.85
C LEU A 342 -1.39 3.57 4.33
N MET A 343 -1.57 2.76 5.38
CA MET A 343 -2.90 2.51 5.95
C MET A 343 -3.56 3.81 6.41
N LEU A 344 -2.82 4.69 7.08
CA LEU A 344 -3.31 6.00 7.51
C LEU A 344 -3.67 6.89 6.31
N ALA A 345 -2.84 6.90 5.27
CA ALA A 345 -3.05 7.73 4.08
C ALA A 345 -4.18 7.23 3.16
N THR A 346 -4.73 6.03 3.37
CA THR A 346 -5.79 5.49 2.51
C THR A 346 -7.00 5.01 3.27
N ILE A 347 -6.81 4.12 4.25
CA ILE A 347 -7.89 3.41 4.96
C ILE A 347 -8.51 4.29 6.05
N SER A 348 -7.74 5.18 6.66
CA SER A 348 -8.24 6.11 7.70
C SER A 348 -8.91 7.37 7.13
N VAL A 349 -8.63 7.74 5.88
CA VAL A 349 -9.18 8.95 5.24
C VAL A 349 -10.72 8.97 5.18
N PRO A 350 -11.42 7.86 4.84
CA PRO A 350 -12.87 7.80 4.92
C PRO A 350 -13.42 8.23 6.30
N PHE A 351 -12.84 7.72 7.40
CA PHE A 351 -13.23 8.09 8.76
C PHE A 351 -12.94 9.55 9.07
N LEU A 352 -11.77 10.05 8.66
CA LEU A 352 -11.42 11.47 8.87
C LEU A 352 -12.41 12.39 8.14
N CYS A 353 -12.77 12.08 6.91
CA CYS A 353 -13.73 12.91 6.16
C CYS A 353 -15.15 12.80 6.77
N ALA A 354 -15.55 11.60 7.21
CA ALA A 354 -16.85 11.37 7.86
C ALA A 354 -16.99 12.08 9.20
N THR A 355 -15.90 12.21 9.96
CA THR A 355 -15.91 12.90 11.25
C THR A 355 -16.06 14.41 11.07
N MET A 356 -15.67 14.98 9.94
CA MET A 356 -15.92 16.39 9.62
C MET A 356 -17.41 16.72 9.52
N ASP A 357 -18.25 15.78 9.06
CA ASP A 357 -19.72 15.97 9.03
C ASP A 357 -20.33 16.17 10.44
N PHE A 358 -19.62 15.78 11.51
CA PHE A 358 -20.06 15.95 12.89
C PHE A 358 -19.61 17.28 13.51
N ILE A 359 -18.85 18.14 12.81
CA ILE A 359 -18.43 19.44 13.35
C ILE A 359 -19.63 20.30 13.82
N PRO A 360 -20.74 20.45 13.04
CA PRO A 360 -21.92 21.17 13.52
C PRO A 360 -22.47 20.60 14.83
N ALA A 361 -22.50 19.28 14.97
CA ALA A 361 -22.94 18.60 16.19
C ALA A 361 -22.01 18.88 17.38
N MET A 362 -20.69 18.85 17.16
CA MET A 362 -19.71 19.16 18.21
C MET A 362 -19.84 20.61 18.68
N ILE A 363 -20.07 21.56 17.77
CA ILE A 363 -20.30 22.97 18.09
C ILE A 363 -21.59 23.12 18.91
N GLN A 364 -22.68 22.46 18.49
CA GLN A 364 -23.98 22.54 19.17
C GLN A 364 -23.93 21.96 20.59
N LEU A 365 -23.25 20.82 20.78
CA LEU A 365 -23.22 20.11 22.06
C LEU A 365 -22.25 20.74 23.07
N GLY A 366 -21.09 21.22 22.61
CA GLY A 366 -20.03 21.74 23.47
C GLY A 366 -19.53 20.73 24.53
N GLY A 367 -18.66 21.23 25.42
CA GLY A 367 -18.24 20.53 26.65
C GLY A 367 -17.79 19.08 26.49
N VAL A 368 -18.26 18.24 27.43
CA VAL A 368 -17.90 16.81 27.50
C VAL A 368 -18.44 15.99 26.31
N PRO A 369 -19.69 16.19 25.83
CA PRO A 369 -20.19 15.42 24.69
C PRO A 369 -19.39 15.68 23.40
N ALA A 370 -19.04 16.94 23.11
CA ALA A 370 -18.20 17.28 21.97
C ALA A 370 -16.81 16.63 22.07
N PHE A 371 -16.19 16.66 23.26
CA PHE A 371 -14.92 15.98 23.51
C PHE A 371 -15.00 14.47 23.25
N ARG A 372 -16.07 13.80 23.70
CA ARG A 372 -16.26 12.35 23.48
C ARG A 372 -16.43 11.99 22.01
N LEU A 373 -17.10 12.82 21.23
CA LEU A 373 -17.22 12.65 19.78
C LEU A 373 -15.88 12.85 19.09
N GLY A 374 -15.09 13.84 19.50
CA GLY A 374 -13.72 14.03 19.02
C GLY A 374 -12.79 12.87 19.36
N LEU A 375 -12.89 12.31 20.56
CA LEU A 375 -12.13 11.12 20.97
C LEU A 375 -12.53 9.89 20.15
N ASP A 376 -13.82 9.66 19.95
CA ASP A 376 -14.34 8.57 19.11
C ASP A 376 -13.83 8.70 17.66
N ALA A 377 -13.89 9.91 17.10
CA ALA A 377 -13.32 10.22 15.78
C ALA A 377 -11.83 9.86 15.71
N ALA A 378 -11.04 10.26 16.71
CA ALA A 378 -9.62 9.94 16.76
C ALA A 378 -9.36 8.42 16.84
N LEU A 379 -10.11 7.70 17.69
CA LEU A 379 -9.99 6.24 17.81
C LEU A 379 -10.36 5.54 16.49
N GLN A 380 -11.43 5.96 15.82
CA GLN A 380 -11.80 5.39 14.53
C GLN A 380 -10.71 5.60 13.47
N CYS A 381 -10.13 6.80 13.42
CA CYS A 381 -9.15 7.14 12.40
C CYS A 381 -7.78 6.51 12.63
N PHE A 382 -7.25 6.60 13.85
CA PHE A 382 -5.87 6.22 14.15
C PHE A 382 -5.72 4.79 14.67
N VAL A 383 -6.81 4.17 15.13
CA VAL A 383 -6.81 2.81 15.69
C VAL A 383 -7.64 1.86 14.83
N LEU A 384 -8.95 2.11 14.70
CA LEU A 384 -9.87 1.16 14.06
C LEU A 384 -9.47 0.89 12.60
N GLY A 385 -9.29 1.92 11.77
CA GLY A 385 -8.93 1.75 10.35
C GLY A 385 -7.67 0.88 10.13
N PRO A 386 -6.51 1.24 10.70
CA PRO A 386 -5.30 0.43 10.61
C PRO A 386 -5.44 -0.98 11.21
N CYS A 387 -6.16 -1.12 12.33
CA CYS A 387 -6.46 -2.44 12.91
C CYS A 387 -7.27 -3.31 11.98
N MET A 388 -8.32 -2.77 11.35
CA MET A 388 -9.16 -3.53 10.42
C MET A 388 -8.33 -4.10 9.27
N ALA A 389 -7.49 -3.26 8.68
CA ALA A 389 -6.60 -3.68 7.60
C ALA A 389 -5.66 -4.80 8.05
N LYS A 390 -5.08 -4.65 9.23
CA LYS A 390 -4.14 -5.63 9.78
C LYS A 390 -4.84 -6.95 10.12
N VAL A 391 -6.02 -6.92 10.72
CA VAL A 391 -6.83 -8.13 11.03
C VAL A 391 -7.18 -8.87 9.74
N ILE A 392 -7.65 -8.18 8.70
CA ILE A 392 -7.95 -8.77 7.38
C ILE A 392 -6.70 -9.49 6.84
N MET A 393 -5.54 -8.82 6.86
CA MET A 393 -4.30 -9.37 6.32
C MET A 393 -3.79 -10.59 7.13
N GLU A 394 -3.84 -10.54 8.45
CA GLU A 394 -3.39 -11.63 9.35
C GLU A 394 -4.30 -12.86 9.25
N ILE A 395 -5.63 -12.69 9.31
CA ILE A 395 -6.58 -13.80 9.15
C ILE A 395 -6.47 -14.40 7.75
N SER A 396 -6.24 -13.57 6.73
CA SER A 396 -5.97 -14.04 5.36
C SER A 396 -4.70 -14.87 5.27
N ALA A 397 -3.66 -14.49 6.02
CA ALA A 397 -2.37 -15.19 6.07
C ALA A 397 -2.37 -16.45 6.95
N ALA A 398 -3.31 -16.58 7.90
CA ALA A 398 -3.45 -17.78 8.71
C ALA A 398 -3.82 -18.99 7.83
N GLY A 399 -3.10 -20.11 7.97
CA GLY A 399 -3.43 -21.36 7.25
C GLY A 399 -3.18 -21.33 5.74
N VAL A 400 -2.22 -20.53 5.26
CA VAL A 400 -1.78 -20.54 3.84
C VAL A 400 -1.07 -21.87 3.47
N ASP A 401 -0.89 -22.80 4.40
CA ASP A 401 -0.37 -24.16 4.14
C ASP A 401 -1.40 -25.15 3.59
N CYS A 402 -2.70 -24.84 3.68
CA CYS A 402 -3.73 -25.71 3.13
C CYS A 402 -3.66 -25.69 1.60
N LYS A 403 -3.33 -26.82 0.97
CA LYS A 403 -3.26 -26.96 -0.50
C LYS A 403 -4.57 -26.50 -1.13
N ASP A 404 -4.46 -25.53 -2.04
CA ASP A 404 -5.60 -24.92 -2.75
C ASP A 404 -6.23 -25.92 -3.72
N HIS A 405 -7.18 -26.74 -3.24
CA HIS A 405 -8.21 -27.29 -4.13
C HIS A 405 -9.17 -26.15 -4.48
N VAL A 406 -9.44 -25.94 -5.78
CA VAL A 406 -10.23 -24.80 -6.29
C VAL A 406 -11.59 -24.64 -5.59
N GLY A 407 -12.27 -25.74 -5.25
CA GLY A 407 -13.54 -25.69 -4.50
C GLY A 407 -13.39 -25.27 -3.02
N CYS A 408 -12.22 -25.49 -2.42
CA CYS A 408 -11.92 -25.05 -1.05
C CYS A 408 -11.61 -23.56 -0.98
N ASP A 409 -11.24 -22.91 -2.09
CA ASP A 409 -10.81 -21.50 -2.06
C ASP A 409 -11.95 -20.54 -1.68
N LEU A 410 -13.14 -20.72 -2.25
CA LEU A 410 -14.29 -19.89 -1.89
C LEU A 410 -14.73 -20.15 -0.45
N LEU A 411 -14.84 -21.42 -0.05
CA LEU A 411 -15.24 -21.79 1.30
C LEU A 411 -14.27 -21.23 2.35
N LEU A 412 -12.96 -21.34 2.11
CA LEU A 412 -11.95 -20.80 3.00
C LEU A 412 -11.97 -19.26 3.04
N THR A 413 -12.28 -18.60 1.92
CA THR A 413 -12.48 -17.14 1.88
C THR A 413 -13.68 -16.74 2.73
N LEU A 414 -14.80 -17.44 2.60
CA LEU A 414 -16.01 -17.18 3.39
C LEU A 414 -15.75 -17.40 4.88
N LEU A 415 -15.12 -18.52 5.25
CA LEU A 415 -14.77 -18.83 6.64
C LEU A 415 -13.88 -17.73 7.26
N LYS A 416 -12.82 -17.33 6.54
CA LYS A 416 -11.91 -16.26 6.97
C LYS A 416 -12.60 -14.90 7.04
N SER A 417 -13.51 -14.61 6.11
CA SER A 417 -14.30 -13.38 6.12
C SER A 417 -15.23 -13.35 7.34
N THR A 418 -15.91 -14.45 7.66
CA THR A 418 -16.74 -14.59 8.86
C THR A 418 -15.92 -14.37 10.13
N ALA A 419 -14.77 -15.05 10.25
CA ALA A 419 -13.86 -14.85 11.39
C ALA A 419 -13.41 -13.39 11.51
N THR A 420 -13.09 -12.75 10.39
CA THR A 420 -12.73 -11.33 10.34
C THR A 420 -13.87 -10.46 10.84
N ILE A 421 -15.09 -10.65 10.32
CA ILE A 421 -16.27 -9.87 10.73
C ILE A 421 -16.52 -9.99 12.24
N LEU A 422 -16.42 -11.19 12.81
CA LEU A 422 -16.60 -11.39 14.26
C LEU A 422 -15.58 -10.59 15.07
N VAL A 423 -14.29 -10.61 14.67
CA VAL A 423 -13.25 -9.81 15.33
C VAL A 423 -13.53 -8.31 15.18
N LEU A 424 -13.95 -7.87 13.98
CA LEU A 424 -14.27 -6.46 13.73
C LEU A 424 -15.47 -5.97 14.53
N ILE A 425 -16.50 -6.81 14.74
CA ILE A 425 -17.65 -6.50 15.59
C ILE A 425 -17.19 -6.28 17.04
N VAL A 426 -16.30 -7.13 17.56
CA VAL A 426 -15.77 -6.98 18.93
C VAL A 426 -14.97 -5.67 19.06
N ILE A 427 -14.08 -5.39 18.11
CA ILE A 427 -13.29 -4.14 18.11
C ILE A 427 -14.23 -2.93 18.05
N TRP A 428 -15.21 -2.94 17.16
CA TRP A 428 -16.16 -1.84 17.02
C TRP A 428 -17.00 -1.64 18.29
N ALA A 429 -17.51 -2.73 18.88
CA ALA A 429 -18.28 -2.68 20.12
C ALA A 429 -17.47 -2.09 21.28
N SER A 430 -16.17 -2.39 21.36
CA SER A 430 -15.30 -1.86 22.41
C SER A 430 -15.07 -0.34 22.34
N ILE A 431 -15.31 0.27 21.17
CA ILE A 431 -15.30 1.73 20.98
C ILE A 431 -16.70 2.31 21.22
N TYR A 432 -17.71 1.69 20.60
CA TYR A 432 -19.07 2.24 20.55
C TYR A 432 -19.80 2.15 21.90
N VAL A 433 -19.69 1.01 22.59
CA VAL A 433 -20.42 0.75 23.85
C VAL A 433 -20.00 1.74 24.96
N PRO A 434 -18.70 1.99 25.21
CA PRO A 434 -18.30 2.97 26.22
C PRO A 434 -18.74 4.40 25.89
N ARG A 435 -18.76 4.76 24.60
CA ARG A 435 -19.20 6.08 24.15
C ARG A 435 -20.69 6.30 24.45
N THR A 436 -21.53 5.30 24.14
CA THR A 436 -22.99 5.43 24.23
C THR A 436 -23.53 5.17 25.62
N LEU A 437 -23.09 4.09 26.29
CA LEU A 437 -23.74 3.60 27.51
C LEU A 437 -23.07 4.10 28.80
N LEU A 438 -21.79 4.45 28.79
CA LEU A 438 -21.07 4.73 30.03
C LEU A 438 -21.01 6.22 30.35
N GLU A 439 -21.61 6.60 31.47
CA GLU A 439 -21.69 7.98 31.95
C GLU A 439 -20.32 8.58 32.28
N HIS A 440 -19.33 7.77 32.68
CA HIS A 440 -17.98 8.24 32.95
C HIS A 440 -17.06 8.17 31.74
N VAL A 441 -16.44 9.31 31.39
CA VAL A 441 -15.51 9.42 30.25
C VAL A 441 -14.26 8.56 30.42
N GLY A 442 -13.90 8.24 31.67
CA GLY A 442 -12.78 7.37 32.02
C GLY A 442 -12.86 5.99 31.36
N TRP A 443 -14.06 5.43 31.18
CA TRP A 443 -14.21 4.14 30.51
C TRP A 443 -13.90 4.19 29.02
N GLN A 444 -14.29 5.26 28.33
CA GLN A 444 -13.95 5.47 26.91
C GLN A 444 -12.45 5.70 26.73
N LEU A 445 -11.81 6.42 27.67
CA LEU A 445 -10.35 6.60 27.68
C LEU A 445 -9.63 5.28 27.95
N ALA A 446 -10.11 4.49 28.90
CA ALA A 446 -9.53 3.18 29.22
C ALA A 446 -9.66 2.20 28.05
N SER A 447 -10.84 2.08 27.44
CA SER A 447 -11.02 1.21 26.27
C SER A 447 -10.20 1.68 25.07
N GLY A 448 -10.16 3.00 24.83
CA GLY A 448 -9.31 3.61 23.81
C GLY A 448 -7.82 3.33 24.04
N ALA A 449 -7.33 3.47 25.28
CA ALA A 449 -5.95 3.17 25.63
C ALA A 449 -5.60 1.69 25.42
N VAL A 450 -6.50 0.78 25.83
CA VAL A 450 -6.33 -0.67 25.57
C VAL A 450 -6.23 -0.92 24.07
N LEU A 451 -7.12 -0.35 23.26
CA LEU A 451 -7.06 -0.51 21.81
C LEU A 451 -5.80 0.06 21.18
N VAL A 452 -5.34 1.24 21.61
CA VAL A 452 -4.08 1.83 21.15
C VAL A 452 -2.91 0.90 21.49
N VAL A 453 -2.82 0.42 22.73
CA VAL A 453 -1.77 -0.52 23.16
C VAL A 453 -1.84 -1.83 22.39
N SER A 454 -3.04 -2.40 22.20
CA SER A 454 -3.25 -3.60 21.38
C SER A 454 -2.83 -3.37 19.93
N THR A 455 -3.13 -2.21 19.35
CA THR A 455 -2.71 -1.84 17.99
C THR A 455 -1.20 -1.81 17.92
N ILE A 456 -0.54 -1.06 18.80
CA ILE A 456 0.92 -0.98 18.87
C ILE A 456 1.50 -2.38 19.05
N ALA A 457 0.95 -3.21 19.94
CA ALA A 457 1.39 -4.57 20.17
C ALA A 457 1.21 -5.48 18.94
N ILE A 458 0.11 -5.34 18.18
CA ILE A 458 -0.11 -6.08 16.93
C ILE A 458 0.95 -5.67 15.89
N PHE A 459 1.19 -4.38 15.71
CA PHE A 459 2.18 -3.89 14.75
C PHE A 459 3.63 -4.23 15.19
N CYS A 460 3.97 -4.07 16.46
CA CYS A 460 5.32 -4.36 17.00
C CYS A 460 5.59 -5.86 17.24
N GLY A 461 4.58 -6.62 17.64
CA GLY A 461 4.68 -8.05 17.91
C GLY A 461 4.96 -8.87 16.65
N CYS A 462 4.38 -8.46 15.53
CA CYS A 462 4.69 -9.05 14.22
C CYS A 462 6.15 -8.76 13.80
N CYS A 463 6.71 -7.59 14.13
CA CYS A 463 8.15 -7.34 13.91
C CYS A 463 9.03 -8.34 14.68
N ARG A 464 8.64 -8.76 15.89
CA ARG A 464 9.42 -9.76 16.67
C ARG A 464 9.25 -11.20 16.18
N LYS A 465 8.03 -11.61 15.80
CA LYS A 465 7.80 -12.96 15.24
C LYS A 465 8.52 -13.16 13.91
N ALA A 466 8.55 -12.14 13.04
CA ALA A 466 9.32 -12.19 11.79
C ALA A 466 10.83 -12.39 12.03
N VAL A 467 11.38 -11.81 13.10
CA VAL A 467 12.80 -11.98 13.46
C VAL A 467 13.07 -13.35 14.06
N ARG A 468 12.19 -13.87 14.93
CA ARG A 468 12.39 -15.17 15.61
C ARG A 468 12.14 -16.40 14.75
N GLY A 469 11.34 -16.31 13.68
CA GLY A 469 11.19 -17.42 12.73
C GLY A 469 12.34 -17.54 11.72
N SER A 470 13.35 -16.67 11.82
CA SER A 470 14.52 -16.61 10.92
C SER A 470 15.83 -17.03 11.60
N ALA A 471 15.77 -17.37 12.89
CA ALA A 471 16.86 -17.90 13.70
C ALA A 471 16.46 -19.31 14.15
#